data_AF-A0A938LVA1-F1
#
_entry.id   AF-A0A938LVA1-F1
#
_cell.length_a   1.000
_cell.length_b   1.000
_cell.length_c   1.000
_cell.angle_alpha   90.00
_cell.angle_beta   90.00
_cell.angle_gamma   90.00
#
_symmetry.space_group_name_H-M   'P 1'
#
loop_
_entity.id
_entity.type
_entity.pdbx_description
1 polymer ?
#
loop_
_entity_poly.entity_id
_entity_poly.type
_entity_poly.pdbx_seq_one_letter_code
_entity_poly.pdbx_strand_id
1 'polypeptide(L)'
;LVDSRERRQIVGDFCLSPMDVYLNRTFPDTIMCANSNFDSHGFTIHPMFLLRPPDRKSLPCRVPYRCLLPKGIEGMLVTGLAVSAHRDVMPVIRMQPDVQNQGYAAGVAAATSARTGQSLRRIDIRELQKHLVEKGNMPAAVLTEQDSFPLPQERIEQAVKTVLNDFEGIEILFVQPEQSVPLLRVAYTAADSDAAKLVYAHILGIMGDPTGAGTLVEAVQAREWDEGWKYTGMGQYGMSMSPVDSLIVALGRTRRGEALEPILAKVRQLGPEHALSHHRAVALALETLAGPAAARPLAELLQKPEMAGHAYTDLNVATRNIPASPVDNSTRECSLRELILARALYRCGDYEGLGEKILKDYAQDVRGHYARHALAILQEKPSR
;
A
#
# COMPACT_ATOMS: atom_id res chain seq x y z
N LEU A 1 -21.03 -7.49 13.09
CA LEU A 1 -19.87 -6.97 12.30
C LEU A 1 -18.83 -8.08 12.25
N VAL A 2 -18.38 -8.49 11.06
CA VAL A 2 -17.29 -9.46 10.91
C VAL A 2 -16.04 -8.89 11.59
N ASP A 3 -15.40 -9.69 12.44
CA ASP A 3 -14.10 -9.31 13.01
C ASP A 3 -13.07 -9.25 11.87
N SER A 4 -12.53 -8.06 11.60
CA SER A 4 -11.49 -7.87 10.59
C SER A 4 -10.35 -7.07 11.18
N ARG A 5 -9.14 -7.52 10.88
CA ARG A 5 -7.86 -6.91 11.31
C ARG A 5 -7.62 -5.53 10.69
N GLU A 6 -8.44 -5.15 9.71
CA GLU A 6 -8.45 -3.84 9.05
C GLU A 6 -9.84 -3.21 9.09
N ARG A 7 -9.91 -1.89 9.22
CA ARG A 7 -11.13 -1.09 9.28
C ARG A 7 -10.97 0.15 8.40
N ARG A 8 -12.06 0.90 8.20
CA ARG A 8 -11.96 2.25 7.65
C ARG A 8 -11.15 3.11 8.62
N GLN A 9 -10.22 3.87 8.08
CA GLN A 9 -9.36 4.77 8.84
C GLN A 9 -9.75 6.20 8.55
N ILE A 10 -9.58 7.09 9.54
CA ILE A 10 -9.72 8.52 9.31
C ILE A 10 -8.50 9.08 8.58
N VAL A 11 -8.72 10.18 7.86
CA VAL A 11 -7.64 11.11 7.52
C VAL A 11 -7.58 12.12 8.65
N GLY A 12 -6.51 12.08 9.44
CA GLY A 12 -6.28 12.97 10.56
C GLY A 12 -5.50 14.22 10.17
N ASP A 13 -5.21 15.07 11.15
CA ASP A 13 -4.28 16.19 11.00
C ASP A 13 -2.84 15.70 10.68
N PHE A 14 -2.59 14.40 10.88
CA PHE A 14 -1.46 13.66 10.36
C PHE A 14 -1.86 12.25 9.98
N CYS A 15 -1.20 11.72 8.97
CA CYS A 15 -1.31 10.32 8.59
C CYS A 15 0.10 9.74 8.61
N LEU A 16 0.37 8.83 9.55
CA LEU A 16 1.66 8.13 9.62
C LEU A 16 1.93 7.36 8.33
N SER A 17 3.12 7.51 7.77
CA SER A 17 3.59 6.77 6.61
C SER A 17 4.52 5.62 7.01
N PRO A 18 4.75 4.63 6.14
CA PRO A 18 5.77 3.62 6.39
C PRO A 18 7.16 4.22 6.60
N MET A 19 7.48 5.32 5.93
CA MET A 19 8.77 6.00 6.08
C MET A 19 8.96 6.56 7.49
N ASP A 20 7.91 7.09 8.12
CA ASP A 20 8.00 7.58 9.52
C ASP A 20 8.39 6.44 10.48
N VAL A 21 7.96 5.20 10.19
CA VAL A 21 8.32 4.00 10.96
C VAL A 21 9.77 3.58 10.68
N TYR A 22 10.14 3.41 9.40
CA TYR A 22 11.46 2.94 9.01
C TYR A 22 12.59 3.91 9.38
N LEU A 23 12.29 5.20 9.39
CA LEU A 23 13.24 6.25 9.76
C LEU A 23 13.16 6.60 11.25
N ASN A 24 12.36 5.87 12.03
CA ASN A 24 12.17 6.06 13.46
C ASN A 24 11.90 7.54 13.83
N ARG A 25 11.00 8.18 13.07
CA ARG A 25 10.72 9.62 13.19
C ARG A 25 10.30 9.98 14.62
N THR A 26 10.86 11.07 15.14
CA THR A 26 10.40 11.66 16.39
C THR A 26 9.38 12.75 16.14
N PHE A 27 8.48 12.96 17.10
CA PHE A 27 7.45 14.00 17.01
C PHE A 27 7.34 14.75 18.33
N PRO A 28 7.09 16.07 18.30
CA PRO A 28 6.91 16.87 19.51
C PRO A 28 5.65 16.48 20.29
N ASP A 29 4.69 15.83 19.62
CA ASP A 29 3.39 15.46 20.16
C ASP A 29 3.16 13.93 20.20
N THR A 30 4.22 13.14 20.33
CA THR A 30 4.11 11.69 20.53
C THR A 30 3.28 11.35 21.78
N ILE A 31 2.26 10.50 21.64
CA ILE A 31 1.41 10.04 22.76
C ILE A 31 1.40 8.52 22.97
N MET A 32 2.05 7.78 22.08
CA MET A 32 2.16 6.32 22.14
C MET A 32 3.42 5.87 21.41
N CYS A 33 4.16 4.93 22.00
CA CYS A 33 5.28 4.24 21.37
C CYS A 33 4.91 2.78 21.12
N ALA A 34 4.98 2.34 19.88
CA ALA A 34 4.79 0.96 19.46
C ALA A 34 6.14 0.31 19.17
N ASN A 35 6.17 -1.01 19.23
CA ASN A 35 7.29 -1.81 18.77
C ASN A 35 6.77 -3.16 18.25
N SER A 36 6.72 -3.31 16.94
CA SER A 36 6.18 -4.50 16.27
C SER A 36 6.77 -4.63 14.87
N ASN A 37 6.48 -5.71 14.17
CA ASN A 37 6.85 -5.90 12.77
C ASN A 37 5.64 -5.69 11.84
N PHE A 38 5.90 -5.71 10.53
CA PHE A 38 4.88 -5.53 9.49
C PHE A 38 4.13 -6.84 9.18
N ASP A 39 3.46 -7.44 10.17
CA ASP A 39 2.61 -8.62 10.00
C ASP A 39 1.23 -8.26 9.41
N SER A 40 1.20 -8.06 8.10
CA SER A 40 0.05 -7.43 7.42
C SER A 40 -1.08 -8.38 7.03
N HIS A 41 -0.87 -9.71 7.02
CA HIS A 41 -1.84 -10.73 6.56
C HIS A 41 -2.54 -10.41 5.21
N GLY A 42 -1.84 -9.66 4.36
CA GLY A 42 -2.28 -9.18 3.05
C GLY A 42 -1.05 -8.80 2.23
N PHE A 43 -1.27 -8.25 1.03
CA PHE A 43 -0.17 -7.65 0.27
C PHE A 43 0.06 -6.20 0.74
N THR A 44 1.31 -5.77 0.72
CA THR A 44 1.67 -4.36 0.93
C THR A 44 1.23 -3.49 -0.26
N ILE A 45 0.93 -2.23 0.00
CA ILE A 45 0.42 -1.30 -1.02
C ILE A 45 1.23 -0.02 -1.17
N HIS A 46 2.04 0.34 -0.18
CA HIS A 46 2.91 1.50 -0.30
C HIS A 46 3.94 1.26 -1.42
N PRO A 47 4.16 2.20 -2.35
CA PRO A 47 5.04 1.99 -3.51
C PRO A 47 6.47 1.58 -3.15
N MET A 48 7.01 2.06 -2.03
CA MET A 48 8.33 1.63 -1.51
C MET A 48 8.43 0.10 -1.37
N PHE A 49 7.35 -0.57 -0.94
CA PHE A 49 7.32 -2.02 -0.74
C PHE A 49 7.23 -2.83 -2.04
N LEU A 50 7.13 -2.16 -3.19
CA LEU A 50 7.30 -2.78 -4.50
C LEU A 50 8.79 -2.94 -4.85
N LEU A 51 9.67 -2.20 -4.20
CA LEU A 51 11.13 -2.27 -4.38
C LEU A 51 11.78 -3.09 -3.27
N ARG A 52 11.41 -2.81 -2.03
CA ARG A 52 11.99 -3.45 -0.85
C ARG A 52 10.89 -3.80 0.14
N PRO A 53 10.59 -5.10 0.37
CA PRO A 53 9.48 -5.49 1.23
C PRO A 53 9.81 -5.25 2.70
N PRO A 54 8.79 -5.26 3.57
CA PRO A 54 9.06 -5.39 4.98
C PRO A 54 9.63 -6.77 5.33
N ASP A 55 10.52 -6.78 6.31
CA ASP A 55 11.08 -7.99 6.91
C ASP A 55 10.42 -8.27 8.29
N ARG A 56 10.92 -9.28 8.99
CA ARG A 56 10.38 -9.69 10.30
C ARG A 56 10.92 -8.86 11.47
N LYS A 57 11.78 -7.86 11.21
CA LYS A 57 12.40 -7.08 12.28
C LYS A 57 11.35 -6.21 12.97
N SER A 58 11.46 -6.15 14.29
CA SER A 58 10.67 -5.23 15.08
C SER A 58 11.12 -3.81 14.80
N LEU A 59 10.16 -2.92 14.58
CA LEU A 59 10.39 -1.51 14.29
C LEU A 59 9.71 -0.68 15.38
N PRO A 60 10.46 0.20 16.06
CA PRO A 60 9.86 1.18 16.94
C PRO A 60 9.07 2.20 16.12
N CYS A 61 7.93 2.63 16.63
CA CYS A 61 7.11 3.67 16.01
C CYS A 61 6.58 4.63 17.07
N ARG A 62 6.75 5.92 16.83
CA ARG A 62 6.13 6.99 17.63
C ARG A 62 4.85 7.42 16.95
N VAL A 63 3.74 7.37 17.67
CA VAL A 63 2.42 7.80 17.18
C VAL A 63 2.09 9.17 17.75
N PRO A 64 2.05 10.22 16.90
CA PRO A 64 1.75 11.57 17.35
C PRO A 64 0.24 11.78 17.55
N TYR A 65 -0.11 12.66 18.49
CA TYR A 65 -1.49 12.96 18.90
C TYR A 65 -2.38 13.39 17.74
N ARG A 66 -1.84 14.17 16.82
CA ARG A 66 -2.45 14.57 15.54
C ARG A 66 -2.98 13.40 14.66
N CYS A 67 -2.54 12.15 14.87
CA CYS A 67 -3.14 10.98 14.21
C CYS A 67 -4.55 10.65 14.68
N LEU A 68 -4.92 11.08 15.90
CA LEU A 68 -6.21 10.81 16.52
C LEU A 68 -7.26 11.86 16.14
N LEU A 69 -6.85 13.00 15.58
CA LEU A 69 -7.70 14.15 15.29
C LEU A 69 -8.20 14.09 13.84
N PRO A 70 -9.48 13.80 13.56
CA PRO A 70 -9.97 13.77 12.19
C PRO A 70 -9.85 15.16 11.54
N LYS A 71 -9.29 15.21 10.33
CA LYS A 71 -9.01 16.46 9.63
C LYS A 71 -10.29 17.27 9.41
N GLY A 72 -10.30 18.51 9.88
CA GLY A 72 -11.43 19.43 9.71
C GLY A 72 -12.65 19.15 10.61
N ILE A 73 -12.57 18.20 11.55
CA ILE A 73 -13.63 17.91 12.52
C ILE A 73 -13.09 18.16 13.93
N GLU A 74 -13.75 19.05 14.68
CA GLU A 74 -13.42 19.34 16.09
C GLU A 74 -14.26 18.49 17.04
N GLY A 75 -13.81 18.33 18.29
CA GLY A 75 -14.58 17.63 19.34
C GLY A 75 -14.61 16.10 19.22
N MET A 76 -13.80 15.52 18.34
CA MET A 76 -13.72 14.08 18.11
C MET A 76 -12.27 13.57 18.18
N LEU A 77 -12.06 12.46 18.89
CA LEU A 77 -10.85 11.64 18.85
C LEU A 77 -11.18 10.28 18.27
N VAL A 78 -10.31 9.75 17.41
CA VAL A 78 -10.43 8.41 16.83
C VAL A 78 -9.17 7.61 17.15
N THR A 79 -9.36 6.40 17.67
CA THR A 79 -8.30 5.51 18.17
C THR A 79 -8.43 4.10 17.59
N GLY A 80 -7.47 3.23 17.87
CA GLY A 80 -7.43 1.83 17.47
C GLY A 80 -7.32 1.66 15.96
N LEU A 81 -8.06 0.69 15.42
CA LEU A 81 -7.98 0.31 13.99
C LEU A 81 -8.45 1.40 13.01
N ALA A 82 -9.05 2.48 13.52
CA ALA A 82 -9.54 3.59 12.71
C ALA A 82 -8.61 4.82 12.76
N VAL A 83 -7.50 4.78 13.51
CA VAL A 83 -6.54 5.89 13.61
C VAL A 83 -5.98 6.26 12.23
N SER A 84 -5.60 7.54 12.08
CA SER A 84 -4.96 8.00 10.86
C SER A 84 -3.52 7.49 10.73
N ALA A 85 -3.35 6.48 9.90
CA ALA A 85 -2.08 5.96 9.44
C ALA A 85 -2.27 5.31 8.08
N HIS A 86 -1.21 5.19 7.30
CA HIS A 86 -1.22 4.39 6.10
C HIS A 86 -1.55 2.93 6.45
N ARG A 87 -2.31 2.21 5.61
CA ARG A 87 -2.73 0.82 5.85
C ARG A 87 -1.55 -0.07 6.26
N ASP A 88 -0.42 0.09 5.59
CA ASP A 88 0.76 -0.73 5.87
C ASP A 88 1.43 -0.41 7.22
N VAL A 89 1.17 0.75 7.83
CA VAL A 89 1.66 1.07 9.19
C VAL A 89 0.82 0.39 10.26
N MET A 90 -0.44 0.06 9.97
CA MET A 90 -1.37 -0.48 10.96
C MET A 90 -0.86 -1.73 11.69
N PRO A 91 -0.23 -2.73 11.05
CA PRO A 91 0.39 -3.86 11.74
C PRO A 91 1.40 -3.47 12.83
N VAL A 92 2.03 -2.31 12.71
CA VAL A 92 3.05 -1.84 13.66
C VAL A 92 2.42 -1.20 14.90
N ILE A 93 1.28 -0.51 14.75
CA ILE A 93 0.72 0.37 15.80
C ILE A 93 -0.60 -0.14 16.42
N ARG A 94 -0.98 -1.40 16.16
CA ARG A 94 -2.28 -1.96 16.55
C ARG A 94 -2.21 -3.17 17.48
N MET A 95 -1.07 -3.46 18.10
CA MET A 95 -1.02 -4.51 19.11
C MET A 95 -1.88 -4.13 20.31
N GLN A 96 -2.34 -5.12 21.08
CA GLN A 96 -3.24 -4.86 22.21
C GLN A 96 -2.67 -3.80 23.19
N PRO A 97 -1.37 -3.82 23.54
CA PRO A 97 -0.78 -2.75 24.36
C PRO A 97 -0.84 -1.37 23.68
N ASP A 98 -0.58 -1.31 22.38
CA ASP A 98 -0.60 -0.05 21.61
C ASP A 98 -1.98 0.60 21.66
N VAL A 99 -3.03 -0.19 21.38
CA VAL A 99 -4.42 0.30 21.35
C VAL A 99 -4.90 0.69 22.75
N GLN A 100 -4.49 -0.04 23.79
CA GLN A 100 -4.79 0.32 25.19
C GLN A 100 -4.14 1.66 25.57
N ASN A 101 -2.86 1.84 25.25
CA ASN A 101 -2.13 3.07 25.55
C ASN A 101 -2.68 4.27 24.75
N GLN A 102 -3.01 4.05 23.49
CA GLN A 102 -3.64 5.06 22.65
C GLN A 102 -5.03 5.47 23.19
N GLY A 103 -5.84 4.50 23.61
CA GLY A 103 -7.13 4.74 24.24
C GLY A 103 -7.02 5.51 25.56
N TYR A 104 -6.03 5.17 26.40
CA TYR A 104 -5.74 5.89 27.63
C TYR A 104 -5.36 7.35 27.35
N ALA A 105 -4.42 7.60 26.43
CA ALA A 105 -4.01 8.94 26.04
C ALA A 105 -5.18 9.77 25.50
N ALA A 106 -6.02 9.17 24.66
CA ALA A 106 -7.24 9.82 24.13
C ALA A 106 -8.22 10.20 25.25
N GLY A 107 -8.43 9.30 26.22
CA GLY A 107 -9.31 9.55 27.36
C GLY A 107 -8.81 10.70 28.25
N VAL A 108 -7.50 10.76 28.52
CA VAL A 108 -6.90 11.86 29.29
C VAL A 108 -7.04 13.18 28.52
N ALA A 109 -6.76 13.17 27.22
CA ALA A 109 -6.91 14.35 26.36
C ALA A 109 -8.35 14.89 26.34
N ALA A 110 -9.34 14.01 26.17
CA ALA A 110 -10.76 14.37 26.20
C ALA A 110 -11.17 14.93 27.58
N ALA A 111 -10.73 14.30 28.67
CA ALA A 111 -11.01 14.79 30.02
C ALA A 111 -10.35 16.15 30.28
N THR A 112 -9.13 16.38 29.77
CA THR A 112 -8.46 17.68 29.85
C THR A 112 -9.23 18.75 29.07
N SER A 113 -9.63 18.47 27.83
CA SER A 113 -10.47 19.37 27.02
C SER A 113 -11.76 19.75 27.74
N ALA A 114 -12.46 18.77 28.33
CA ALA A 114 -13.69 19.03 29.08
C ALA A 114 -13.46 19.88 30.35
N ARG A 115 -12.35 19.69 31.06
CA ARG A 115 -12.04 20.45 32.28
C ARG A 115 -11.58 21.88 32.00
N THR A 116 -10.79 22.10 30.94
CA THR A 116 -10.21 23.42 30.64
C THR A 116 -11.08 24.26 29.72
N GLY A 117 -12.09 23.66 29.08
CA GLY A 117 -12.88 24.31 28.03
C GLY A 117 -12.10 24.53 26.73
N GLN A 118 -10.86 24.03 26.63
CA GLN A 118 -10.06 24.11 25.42
C GLN A 118 -10.50 23.04 24.42
N SER A 119 -10.41 23.35 23.13
CA SER A 119 -10.64 22.38 22.07
C SER A 119 -9.57 21.28 22.07
N LEU A 120 -9.85 20.12 21.46
CA LEU A 120 -8.93 18.98 21.43
C LEU A 120 -7.59 19.30 20.75
N ARG A 121 -7.60 20.24 19.80
CA ARG A 121 -6.40 20.78 19.13
C ARG A 121 -5.62 21.81 19.95
N ARG A 122 -6.19 22.28 21.06
CA ARG A 122 -5.68 23.38 21.88
C ARG A 122 -5.27 22.94 23.29
N ILE A 123 -5.46 21.67 23.63
CA ILE A 123 -4.96 21.14 24.90
C ILE A 123 -3.43 21.25 24.97
N ASP A 124 -2.90 21.38 26.18
CA ASP A 124 -1.46 21.32 26.40
C ASP A 124 -0.95 19.89 26.23
N ILE A 125 -0.35 19.62 25.08
CA ILE A 125 0.23 18.30 24.75
C ILE A 125 1.40 17.97 25.66
N ARG A 126 2.17 18.95 26.12
CA ARG A 126 3.32 18.69 26.99
C ARG A 126 2.85 18.22 28.37
N GLU A 127 1.79 18.81 28.91
CA GLU A 127 1.16 18.31 30.15
C GLU A 127 0.57 16.91 29.97
N LEU A 128 -0.06 16.63 28.83
CA LEU A 128 -0.51 15.27 28.50
C LEU A 128 0.65 14.27 28.49
N GLN A 129 1.76 14.61 27.83
CA GLN A 129 2.94 13.74 27.78
C GLN A 129 3.58 13.53 29.15
N LYS A 130 3.69 14.58 29.99
CA LYS A 130 4.16 14.45 31.37
C LYS A 130 3.32 13.44 32.14
N HIS A 131 1.99 13.58 32.07
CA HIS A 131 1.07 12.63 32.69
C HIS A 131 1.28 11.20 32.18
N LEU A 132 1.45 11.00 30.86
CA LEU A 132 1.70 9.67 30.29
C LEU A 132 3.04 9.07 30.75
N VAL A 133 4.08 9.89 30.90
CA VAL A 133 5.39 9.49 31.45
C VAL A 133 5.26 9.11 32.92
N GLU A 134 4.58 9.92 33.73
CA GLU A 134 4.33 9.63 35.15
C GLU A 134 3.54 8.33 35.37
N LYS A 135 2.66 7.97 34.42
CA LYS A 135 1.92 6.70 34.44
C LYS A 135 2.71 5.51 33.90
N GLY A 136 3.91 5.73 33.35
CA GLY A 136 4.74 4.68 32.77
C GLY A 136 4.31 4.23 31.37
N ASN A 137 3.40 4.95 30.71
CA ASN A 137 2.95 4.63 29.36
C ASN A 137 3.94 5.08 28.28
N MET A 138 4.80 6.06 28.61
CA MET A 138 5.73 6.71 27.69
C MET A 138 7.12 6.88 28.33
N PRO A 139 8.21 6.80 27.56
CA PRO A 139 9.56 7.10 28.07
C PRO A 139 9.74 8.61 28.25
N ALA A 140 10.54 9.02 29.24
CA ALA A 140 10.79 10.44 29.53
C ALA A 140 11.40 11.24 28.36
N ALA A 141 12.07 10.57 27.41
CA ALA A 141 12.66 11.18 26.23
C ALA A 141 11.63 11.96 25.37
N VAL A 142 10.35 11.55 25.34
CA VAL A 142 9.34 12.24 24.53
C VAL A 142 9.06 13.68 24.98
N LEU A 143 9.46 14.04 26.21
CA LEU A 143 9.32 15.38 26.76
C LEU A 143 10.28 16.39 26.11
N THR A 144 11.33 15.93 25.44
CA THR A 144 12.33 16.79 24.78
C THR A 144 12.47 16.50 23.29
N GLU A 145 11.77 15.48 22.77
CA GLU A 145 11.73 15.18 21.35
C GLU A 145 11.15 16.35 20.54
N GLN A 146 11.79 16.60 19.40
CA GLN A 146 11.34 17.50 18.36
C GLN A 146 11.00 16.67 17.11
N ASP A 147 10.46 17.31 16.07
CA ASP A 147 10.33 16.63 14.79
C ASP A 147 11.72 16.40 14.20
N SER A 148 12.08 15.15 13.91
CA SER A 148 13.40 14.81 13.33
C SER A 148 13.48 15.07 11.83
N PHE A 149 12.46 15.73 11.24
CA PHE A 149 12.34 16.00 9.82
C PHE A 149 12.29 17.51 9.53
N PRO A 150 12.70 17.94 8.32
CA PRO A 150 13.17 17.12 7.19
C PRO A 150 14.56 16.49 7.44
N LEU A 151 14.87 15.42 6.71
CA LEU A 151 16.20 14.82 6.69
C LEU A 151 17.22 15.76 6.02
N PRO A 152 18.48 15.78 6.49
CA PRO A 152 19.56 16.51 5.84
C PRO A 152 19.79 16.07 4.40
N GLN A 153 20.17 17.01 3.54
CA GLN A 153 20.42 16.77 2.11
C GLN A 153 21.47 15.68 1.88
N GLU A 154 22.52 15.66 2.69
CA GLU A 154 23.63 14.69 2.60
C GLU A 154 23.15 13.25 2.79
N ARG A 155 22.11 13.04 3.61
CA ARG A 155 21.51 11.72 3.79
C ARG A 155 20.79 11.25 2.53
N ILE A 156 20.14 12.17 1.81
CA ILE A 156 19.43 11.86 0.57
C ILE A 156 20.45 11.54 -0.54
N GLU A 157 21.51 12.35 -0.65
CA GLU A 157 22.60 12.11 -1.60
C GLU A 157 23.31 10.77 -1.36
N GLN A 158 23.54 10.41 -0.10
CA GLN A 158 24.08 9.11 0.24
C GLN A 158 23.10 7.98 -0.11
N ALA A 159 21.80 8.16 0.17
CA ALA A 159 20.78 7.18 -0.16
C ALA A 159 20.69 6.90 -1.66
N VAL A 160 20.87 7.93 -2.52
CA VAL A 160 20.93 7.74 -3.98
C VAL A 160 22.09 6.81 -4.38
N LYS A 161 23.19 6.78 -3.64
CA LYS A 161 24.30 5.85 -3.92
C LYS A 161 24.04 4.46 -3.37
N THR A 162 23.49 4.36 -2.15
CA THR A 162 23.31 3.06 -1.48
C THR A 162 22.19 2.22 -2.07
N VAL A 163 21.21 2.83 -2.75
CA VAL A 163 20.12 2.06 -3.38
C VAL A 163 20.58 1.09 -4.47
N LEU A 164 21.79 1.24 -5.00
CA LEU A 164 22.42 0.25 -5.89
C LEU A 164 22.68 -1.09 -5.19
N ASN A 165 22.77 -1.10 -3.86
CA ASN A 165 22.87 -2.28 -3.04
C ASN A 165 21.48 -2.68 -2.52
N ASP A 166 20.72 -3.44 -3.32
CA ASP A 166 19.41 -4.00 -2.92
C ASP A 166 18.42 -2.96 -2.35
N PHE A 167 18.36 -1.78 -2.98
CA PHE A 167 17.49 -0.67 -2.58
C PHE A 167 17.73 -0.20 -1.12
N GLU A 168 18.94 -0.34 -0.59
CA GLU A 168 19.30 0.14 0.74
C GLU A 168 19.12 1.66 0.86
N GLY A 169 18.32 2.10 1.84
CA GLY A 169 18.00 3.50 2.08
C GLY A 169 16.83 4.03 1.25
N ILE A 170 16.07 3.17 0.57
CA ILE A 170 14.92 3.59 -0.26
C ILE A 170 13.88 4.41 0.52
N GLU A 171 13.67 4.12 1.80
CA GLU A 171 12.80 4.89 2.70
C GLU A 171 13.18 6.38 2.80
N ILE A 172 14.47 6.71 2.69
CA ILE A 172 15.00 8.08 2.69
C ILE A 172 14.60 8.79 1.39
N LEU A 173 14.59 8.08 0.26
CA LEU A 173 14.22 8.67 -1.02
C LEU A 173 12.70 8.91 -1.11
N PHE A 174 11.89 8.00 -0.58
CA PHE A 174 10.42 8.09 -0.61
C PHE A 174 9.84 9.13 0.35
N VAL A 175 10.55 9.48 1.44
CA VAL A 175 10.04 10.48 2.40
C VAL A 175 10.19 11.92 1.90
N GLN A 176 11.15 12.15 0.99
CA GLN A 176 11.48 13.47 0.44
C GLN A 176 11.66 13.41 -1.08
N PRO A 177 10.58 13.10 -1.83
CA PRO A 177 10.64 12.89 -3.28
C PRO A 177 11.04 14.15 -4.06
N GLU A 178 10.70 15.34 -3.56
CA GLU A 178 11.04 16.61 -4.20
C GLU A 178 12.55 16.83 -4.29
N GLN A 179 13.31 16.33 -3.31
CA GLN A 179 14.76 16.40 -3.27
C GLN A 179 15.42 15.17 -3.91
N SER A 180 14.85 13.97 -3.70
CA SER A 180 15.47 12.71 -4.15
C SER A 180 15.31 12.44 -5.64
N VAL A 181 14.17 12.77 -6.25
CA VAL A 181 13.91 12.50 -7.68
C VAL A 181 14.90 13.24 -8.61
N PRO A 182 15.19 14.54 -8.44
CA PRO A 182 16.20 15.21 -9.25
C PRO A 182 17.59 14.54 -9.17
N LEU A 183 18.01 14.13 -7.97
CA LEU A 183 19.29 13.45 -7.76
C LEU A 183 19.31 12.07 -8.45
N LEU A 184 18.21 11.31 -8.36
CA LEU A 184 18.07 10.03 -9.04
C LEU A 184 18.16 10.16 -10.57
N ARG A 185 17.59 11.22 -11.16
CA ARG A 185 17.68 11.48 -12.61
C ARG A 185 19.13 11.76 -13.04
N VAL A 186 19.86 12.55 -12.26
CA VAL A 186 21.28 12.82 -12.50
C VAL A 186 22.09 11.54 -12.39
N ALA A 187 21.86 10.76 -11.33
CA ALA A 187 22.54 9.48 -11.11
C ALA A 187 22.25 8.45 -12.20
N TYR A 188 21.01 8.37 -12.68
CA TYR A 188 20.63 7.54 -13.83
C TYR A 188 21.38 7.94 -15.11
N THR A 189 21.45 9.24 -15.39
CA THR A 189 22.13 9.76 -16.59
C THR A 189 23.63 9.50 -16.55
N ALA A 190 24.22 9.61 -15.35
CA ALA A 190 25.65 9.40 -15.11
C ALA A 190 26.02 7.93 -14.82
N ALA A 191 25.07 6.99 -14.88
CA ALA A 191 25.35 5.59 -14.55
C ALA A 191 26.14 4.89 -15.66
N ASP A 192 27.25 4.25 -15.28
CA ASP A 192 28.22 3.64 -16.19
C ASP A 192 27.90 2.17 -16.56
N SER A 193 26.84 1.59 -15.99
CA SER A 193 26.43 0.20 -16.26
C SER A 193 24.91 0.07 -16.40
N ASP A 194 24.50 -0.90 -17.22
CA ASP A 194 23.08 -1.20 -17.44
C ASP A 194 22.38 -1.68 -16.15
N ALA A 195 23.11 -2.38 -15.28
CA ALA A 195 22.60 -2.79 -13.97
C ALA A 195 22.27 -1.58 -13.09
N ALA A 196 23.18 -0.60 -13.00
CA ALA A 196 22.94 0.63 -12.24
C ALA A 196 21.82 1.48 -12.86
N LYS A 197 21.81 1.62 -14.19
CA LYS A 197 20.71 2.31 -14.90
C LYS A 197 19.36 1.68 -14.61
N LEU A 198 19.28 0.35 -14.62
CA LEU A 198 18.04 -0.36 -14.33
C LEU A 198 17.56 -0.10 -12.89
N VAL A 199 18.44 -0.12 -11.89
CA VAL A 199 18.06 0.18 -10.50
C VAL A 199 17.47 1.59 -10.39
N TYR A 200 18.13 2.60 -10.96
CA TYR A 200 17.61 3.97 -10.92
C TYR A 200 16.31 4.13 -11.70
N ALA A 201 16.23 3.53 -12.90
CA ALA A 201 15.02 3.52 -13.72
C ALA A 201 13.85 2.87 -12.97
N HIS A 202 14.10 1.78 -12.24
CA HIS A 202 13.11 1.09 -11.43
C HIS A 202 12.57 1.97 -10.30
N ILE A 203 13.45 2.62 -9.54
CA ILE A 203 13.05 3.55 -8.47
C ILE A 203 12.24 4.71 -9.06
N LEU A 204 12.78 5.37 -10.09
CA LEU A 204 12.12 6.50 -10.78
C LEU A 204 10.73 6.09 -11.30
N GLY A 205 10.62 4.95 -11.96
CA GLY A 205 9.35 4.42 -12.46
C GLY A 205 8.34 4.18 -11.34
N ILE A 206 8.74 3.56 -10.22
CA ILE A 206 7.85 3.39 -9.05
C ILE A 206 7.44 4.75 -8.45
N MET A 207 8.32 5.75 -8.47
CA MET A 207 8.00 7.12 -8.06
C MET A 207 7.13 7.89 -9.07
N GLY A 208 6.87 7.32 -10.25
CA GLY A 208 6.05 7.92 -11.31
C GLY A 208 6.82 8.85 -12.25
N ASP A 209 8.15 8.76 -12.25
CA ASP A 209 9.03 9.55 -13.09
C ASP A 209 9.35 8.83 -14.41
N PRO A 210 9.25 9.51 -15.57
CA PRO A 210 9.41 8.86 -16.87
C PRO A 210 10.87 8.70 -17.35
N THR A 211 11.86 9.24 -16.64
CA THR A 211 13.25 9.37 -17.16
C THR A 211 13.86 8.03 -17.56
N GLY A 212 13.54 6.95 -16.84
CA GLY A 212 14.04 5.60 -17.09
C GLY A 212 13.14 4.70 -17.95
N ALA A 213 12.11 5.23 -18.61
CA ALA A 213 11.10 4.42 -19.29
C ALA A 213 11.69 3.48 -20.36
N GLY A 214 12.62 3.95 -21.19
CA GLY A 214 13.28 3.11 -22.20
C GLY A 214 14.02 1.91 -21.59
N THR A 215 14.79 2.12 -20.52
CA THR A 215 15.44 1.02 -19.79
C THR A 215 14.44 0.03 -19.19
N LEU A 216 13.29 0.52 -18.71
CA LEU A 216 12.23 -0.36 -18.21
C LEU A 216 11.53 -1.15 -19.33
N VAL A 217 11.35 -0.56 -20.52
CA VAL A 217 10.82 -1.25 -21.71
C VAL A 217 11.72 -2.44 -22.05
N GLU A 218 13.02 -2.19 -22.22
CA GLU A 218 14.01 -3.23 -22.54
C GLU A 218 14.02 -4.32 -21.46
N ALA A 219 13.99 -3.91 -20.19
CA ALA A 219 13.99 -4.80 -19.03
C ALA A 219 12.75 -5.71 -18.95
N VAL A 220 11.57 -5.21 -19.29
CA VAL A 220 10.32 -5.99 -19.27
C VAL A 220 10.25 -6.92 -20.49
N GLN A 221 10.70 -6.47 -21.66
CA GLN A 221 10.71 -7.27 -22.89
C GLN A 221 11.70 -8.44 -22.82
N ALA A 222 12.86 -8.24 -22.19
CA ALA A 222 13.93 -9.23 -22.15
C ALA A 222 13.71 -10.36 -21.12
N ARG A 223 12.72 -10.25 -20.24
CA ARG A 223 12.49 -11.21 -19.14
C ARG A 223 11.27 -12.07 -19.42
N GLU A 224 11.36 -13.36 -19.10
CA GLU A 224 10.20 -14.25 -18.95
C GLU A 224 9.47 -14.00 -17.63
N TRP A 225 8.31 -14.62 -17.42
CA TRP A 225 7.70 -14.65 -16.09
C TRP A 225 8.59 -15.42 -15.11
N ASP A 226 8.85 -14.82 -13.96
CA ASP A 226 9.58 -15.39 -12.83
C ASP A 226 8.61 -16.02 -11.81
N GLU A 227 9.13 -16.51 -10.68
CA GLU A 227 8.26 -17.01 -9.61
C GLU A 227 7.48 -15.84 -8.99
N GLY A 228 6.21 -15.75 -9.36
CA GLY A 228 5.27 -14.81 -8.76
C GLY A 228 4.88 -15.16 -7.33
N TRP A 229 4.01 -14.33 -6.77
CA TRP A 229 3.50 -14.45 -5.41
C TRP A 229 2.03 -14.86 -5.41
N LYS A 230 1.69 -15.69 -4.42
CA LYS A 230 0.34 -16.21 -4.16
C LYS A 230 0.00 -16.14 -2.68
N TYR A 231 -1.28 -16.24 -2.34
CA TYR A 231 -1.68 -16.14 -0.94
C TYR A 231 -1.25 -17.37 -0.13
N THR A 232 -0.54 -17.17 0.97
CA THR A 232 -0.28 -18.21 1.97
C THR A 232 -1.24 -18.06 3.15
N GLY A 233 -1.68 -19.16 3.73
CA GLY A 233 -2.70 -19.12 4.78
C GLY A 233 -2.18 -18.52 6.09
N MET A 234 -0.86 -18.61 6.31
CA MET A 234 -0.13 -18.02 7.43
C MET A 234 1.24 -17.55 6.95
N GLY A 235 1.92 -16.74 7.76
CA GLY A 235 3.33 -16.41 7.55
C GLY A 235 3.60 -15.53 6.33
N GLN A 236 2.69 -14.61 6.04
CA GLN A 236 2.73 -13.77 4.85
C GLN A 236 3.72 -12.61 5.05
N TYR A 237 5.00 -12.91 4.81
CA TYR A 237 6.13 -11.97 4.92
C TYR A 237 6.86 -11.84 3.59
N GLY A 238 7.63 -10.76 3.43
CA GLY A 238 8.44 -10.53 2.24
C GLY A 238 7.64 -9.94 1.08
N MET A 239 8.20 -10.06 -0.13
CA MET A 239 7.63 -9.48 -1.33
C MET A 239 6.26 -10.09 -1.65
N SER A 240 5.28 -9.22 -1.95
CA SER A 240 3.97 -9.62 -2.46
C SER A 240 3.89 -9.56 -4.00
N MET A 241 5.05 -9.43 -4.66
CA MET A 241 5.24 -9.33 -6.10
C MET A 241 6.62 -9.85 -6.47
N SER A 242 6.81 -10.36 -7.69
CA SER A 242 8.13 -10.74 -8.17
C SER A 242 8.96 -9.55 -8.67
N PRO A 243 10.27 -9.75 -8.96
CA PRO A 243 11.07 -8.77 -9.67
C PRO A 243 10.45 -8.30 -11.00
N VAL A 244 9.95 -9.22 -11.83
CA VAL A 244 9.29 -8.86 -13.12
C VAL A 244 8.02 -8.06 -12.88
N ASP A 245 7.20 -8.45 -11.89
CA ASP A 245 6.00 -7.72 -11.52
C ASP A 245 6.31 -6.27 -11.15
N SER A 246 7.35 -6.06 -10.35
CA SER A 246 7.74 -4.72 -9.91
C SER A 246 8.22 -3.85 -11.08
N LEU A 247 8.97 -4.42 -12.03
CA LEU A 247 9.38 -3.73 -13.25
C LEU A 247 8.18 -3.35 -14.12
N ILE A 248 7.18 -4.23 -14.27
CA ILE A 248 5.94 -3.94 -15.01
C ILE A 248 5.18 -2.79 -14.35
N VAL A 249 5.04 -2.81 -13.02
CA VAL A 249 4.38 -1.72 -12.29
C VAL A 249 5.16 -0.42 -12.43
N ALA A 250 6.49 -0.44 -12.33
CA ALA A 250 7.34 0.72 -12.54
C ALA A 250 7.16 1.30 -13.95
N LEU A 251 7.17 0.44 -14.97
CA LEU A 251 7.00 0.81 -16.38
C LEU A 251 5.63 1.47 -16.61
N GLY A 252 4.53 0.88 -16.10
CA GLY A 252 3.20 1.49 -16.21
C GLY A 252 3.10 2.86 -15.51
N ARG A 253 3.78 3.02 -14.38
CA ARG A 253 3.80 4.28 -13.61
C ARG A 253 4.59 5.40 -14.28
N THR A 254 5.44 5.11 -15.26
CA THR A 254 6.07 6.16 -16.10
C THR A 254 5.06 6.93 -16.95
N ARG A 255 3.88 6.36 -17.20
CA ARG A 255 2.82 6.90 -18.07
C ARG A 255 3.28 7.21 -19.51
N ARG A 256 4.32 6.51 -19.99
CA ARG A 256 4.84 6.68 -21.35
C ARG A 256 4.10 5.75 -22.32
N GLY A 257 3.76 6.23 -23.50
CA GLY A 257 3.05 5.41 -24.50
C GLY A 257 3.81 4.15 -24.93
N GLU A 258 5.15 4.24 -24.97
CA GLU A 258 6.06 3.11 -25.25
C GLU A 258 5.97 1.97 -24.20
N ALA A 259 5.43 2.23 -23.01
CA ALA A 259 5.21 1.22 -21.98
C ALA A 259 4.10 0.22 -22.34
N LEU A 260 3.15 0.62 -23.19
CA LEU A 260 1.91 -0.12 -23.40
C LEU A 260 2.15 -1.50 -24.01
N GLU A 261 2.77 -1.58 -25.19
CA GLU A 261 2.94 -2.87 -25.88
C GLU A 261 3.78 -3.90 -25.10
N PRO A 262 4.90 -3.55 -24.44
CA PRO A 262 5.60 -4.47 -23.55
C PRO A 262 4.68 -5.09 -22.48
N ILE A 263 3.81 -4.28 -21.87
CA ILE A 263 2.88 -4.76 -20.84
C ILE A 263 1.76 -5.60 -21.48
N LEU A 264 1.22 -5.21 -22.64
CA LEU A 264 0.21 -6.01 -23.34
C LEU A 264 0.78 -7.36 -23.84
N ALA A 265 2.04 -7.40 -24.26
CA ALA A 265 2.73 -8.64 -24.59
C ALA A 265 2.76 -9.58 -23.38
N LYS A 266 3.02 -9.05 -22.17
CA LYS A 266 2.94 -9.79 -20.92
C LYS A 266 1.52 -10.28 -20.59
N VAL A 267 0.49 -9.45 -20.80
CA VAL A 267 -0.92 -9.85 -20.63
C VAL A 267 -1.28 -11.06 -21.51
N ARG A 268 -0.88 -11.06 -22.78
CA ARG A 268 -1.20 -12.14 -23.73
C ARG A 268 -0.65 -13.51 -23.27
N GLN A 269 0.45 -13.51 -22.52
CA GLN A 269 1.09 -14.71 -21.95
C GLN A 269 0.34 -15.28 -20.74
N LEU A 270 -0.42 -14.46 -20.00
CA LEU A 270 -1.05 -14.87 -18.74
C LEU A 270 -2.18 -15.87 -18.91
N GLY A 271 -2.38 -16.71 -17.91
CA GLY A 271 -3.41 -17.74 -17.81
C GLY A 271 -3.66 -18.12 -16.35
N PRO A 272 -4.65 -19.01 -16.07
CA PRO A 272 -5.03 -19.37 -14.71
C PRO A 272 -3.91 -20.02 -13.89
N GLU A 273 -2.90 -20.61 -14.54
CA GLU A 273 -1.71 -21.20 -13.95
C GLU A 273 -0.69 -20.19 -13.42
N HIS A 274 -0.76 -18.93 -13.87
CA HIS A 274 0.14 -17.87 -13.43
C HIS A 274 -0.26 -17.33 -12.06
N ALA A 275 0.76 -16.93 -11.28
CA ALA A 275 0.56 -16.41 -9.94
C ALA A 275 -0.34 -15.17 -9.89
N LEU A 276 -1.02 -14.96 -8.76
CA LEU A 276 -1.87 -13.79 -8.54
C LEU A 276 -1.13 -12.47 -8.73
N SER A 277 0.13 -12.39 -8.31
CA SER A 277 0.91 -11.16 -8.39
C SER A 277 1.14 -10.68 -9.82
N HIS A 278 1.33 -11.58 -10.79
CA HIS A 278 1.49 -11.23 -12.20
C HIS A 278 0.25 -10.55 -12.77
N HIS A 279 -0.92 -11.12 -12.47
CA HIS A 279 -2.22 -10.52 -12.84
C HIS A 279 -2.41 -9.15 -12.18
N ARG A 280 -2.03 -9.03 -10.90
CA ARG A 280 -2.07 -7.76 -10.18
C ARG A 280 -1.11 -6.72 -10.76
N ALA A 281 0.09 -7.13 -11.15
CA ALA A 281 1.12 -6.24 -11.68
C ALA A 281 0.68 -5.60 -13.00
N VAL A 282 0.20 -6.41 -13.96
CA VAL A 282 -0.31 -5.88 -15.24
C VAL A 282 -1.55 -5.01 -15.04
N ALA A 283 -2.46 -5.39 -14.15
CA ALA A 283 -3.64 -4.58 -13.83
C ALA A 283 -3.26 -3.20 -13.26
N LEU A 284 -2.35 -3.16 -12.28
CA LEU A 284 -1.87 -1.89 -11.71
C LEU A 284 -1.17 -1.02 -12.75
N ALA A 285 -0.34 -1.62 -13.61
CA ALA A 285 0.40 -0.91 -14.65
C ALA A 285 -0.55 -0.31 -15.70
N LEU A 286 -1.51 -1.10 -16.20
CA LEU A 286 -2.46 -0.69 -17.24
C LEU A 286 -3.49 0.32 -16.71
N GLU A 287 -3.97 0.17 -15.48
CA GLU A 287 -4.82 1.18 -14.82
C GLU A 287 -4.10 2.53 -14.71
N THR A 288 -2.80 2.51 -14.46
CA THR A 288 -2.01 3.76 -14.35
C THR A 288 -1.77 4.41 -15.71
N LEU A 289 -1.62 3.60 -16.77
CA LEU A 289 -1.51 4.08 -18.15
C LEU A 289 -2.85 4.57 -18.71
N ALA A 290 -3.97 4.00 -18.24
CA ALA A 290 -5.35 4.32 -18.62
C ALA A 290 -5.60 4.33 -20.15
N GLY A 291 -4.98 3.41 -20.89
CA GLY A 291 -5.09 3.33 -22.34
C GLY A 291 -6.26 2.44 -22.80
N PRO A 292 -7.20 2.93 -23.64
CA PRO A 292 -8.29 2.12 -24.21
C PRO A 292 -7.85 0.85 -24.94
N ALA A 293 -6.63 0.86 -25.49
CA ALA A 293 -6.01 -0.28 -26.16
C ALA A 293 -5.79 -1.50 -25.23
N ALA A 294 -5.81 -1.31 -23.90
CA ALA A 294 -5.69 -2.39 -22.94
C ALA A 294 -6.99 -3.18 -22.73
N ALA A 295 -8.15 -2.60 -23.07
CA ALA A 295 -9.45 -3.21 -22.79
C ALA A 295 -9.59 -4.59 -23.46
N ARG A 296 -9.31 -4.68 -24.76
CA ARG A 296 -9.49 -5.93 -25.50
C ARG A 296 -8.56 -7.05 -24.99
N PRO A 297 -7.23 -6.86 -24.84
CA PRO A 297 -6.35 -7.89 -24.26
C PRO A 297 -6.75 -8.33 -22.85
N LEU A 298 -7.21 -7.42 -21.99
CA LEU A 298 -7.70 -7.77 -20.65
C LEU A 298 -8.99 -8.60 -20.70
N ALA A 299 -9.91 -8.27 -21.61
CA ALA A 299 -11.13 -9.05 -21.83
C ALA A 299 -10.80 -10.46 -22.36
N GLU A 300 -9.91 -10.56 -23.35
CA GLU A 300 -9.44 -11.85 -23.89
C GLU A 300 -8.80 -12.73 -22.79
N LEU A 301 -8.04 -12.13 -21.86
CA LEU A 301 -7.49 -12.83 -20.69
C LEU A 301 -8.60 -13.34 -19.75
N LEU A 302 -9.58 -12.50 -19.42
CA LEU A 302 -10.72 -12.87 -18.55
C LEU A 302 -11.62 -13.95 -19.19
N GLN A 303 -11.66 -14.04 -20.51
CA GLN A 303 -12.43 -15.05 -21.24
C GLN A 303 -11.73 -16.41 -21.34
N LYS A 304 -10.45 -16.53 -20.94
CA LYS A 304 -9.77 -17.83 -20.89
C LYS A 304 -10.46 -18.74 -19.86
N PRO A 305 -10.41 -20.08 -20.05
CA PRO A 305 -10.94 -21.02 -19.07
C PRO A 305 -10.40 -20.74 -17.65
N GLU A 306 -11.27 -20.87 -16.64
CA GLU A 306 -10.94 -20.70 -15.20
C GLU A 306 -10.57 -19.26 -14.75
N MET A 307 -10.61 -18.28 -15.65
CA MET A 307 -10.28 -16.88 -15.31
C MET A 307 -11.46 -16.06 -14.77
N ALA A 308 -12.70 -16.51 -14.98
CA ALA A 308 -13.91 -15.82 -14.57
C ALA A 308 -14.94 -16.76 -13.91
N GLY A 309 -15.96 -16.17 -13.28
CA GLY A 309 -17.07 -16.89 -12.64
C GLY A 309 -16.84 -17.21 -11.16
N HIS A 310 -16.00 -16.45 -10.45
CA HIS A 310 -15.64 -16.69 -9.05
C HIS A 310 -16.42 -15.82 -8.05
N ALA A 311 -17.40 -15.05 -8.53
CA ALA A 311 -18.35 -14.31 -7.69
C ALA A 311 -19.38 -15.26 -7.04
N TYR A 312 -19.64 -15.08 -5.73
CA TYR A 312 -20.53 -15.94 -4.96
C TYR A 312 -21.84 -15.18 -4.67
N THR A 313 -22.82 -15.31 -5.56
CA THR A 313 -24.10 -14.57 -5.49
C THR A 313 -25.22 -15.33 -4.75
N ASP A 314 -25.01 -16.61 -4.42
CA ASP A 314 -25.94 -17.46 -3.67
C ASP A 314 -25.27 -17.97 -2.39
N LEU A 315 -25.94 -17.79 -1.26
CA LEU A 315 -25.46 -18.25 0.05
C LEU A 315 -25.26 -19.76 0.10
N ASN A 316 -26.14 -20.56 -0.52
CA ASN A 316 -26.02 -22.01 -0.57
C ASN A 316 -24.77 -22.45 -1.34
N VAL A 317 -24.47 -21.77 -2.45
CA VAL A 317 -23.25 -22.00 -3.23
C VAL A 317 -22.03 -21.63 -2.38
N ALA A 318 -22.07 -20.48 -1.69
CA ALA A 318 -20.99 -20.07 -0.82
C ALA A 318 -20.74 -21.08 0.32
N THR A 319 -21.79 -21.57 0.97
CA THR A 319 -21.68 -22.56 2.05
C THR A 319 -21.12 -23.90 1.56
N ARG A 320 -21.54 -24.38 0.39
CA ARG A 320 -21.03 -25.64 -0.19
C ARG A 320 -19.56 -25.57 -0.60
N ASN A 321 -19.07 -24.38 -0.91
CA ASN A 321 -17.69 -24.14 -1.35
C ASN A 321 -16.80 -23.60 -0.22
N ILE A 322 -17.21 -23.68 1.06
CA ILE A 322 -16.33 -23.36 2.18
C ILE A 322 -15.20 -24.40 2.20
N PRO A 323 -13.93 -23.98 2.07
CA PRO A 323 -12.81 -24.92 2.15
C PRO A 323 -12.75 -25.60 3.52
N ALA A 324 -12.36 -26.87 3.55
CA ALA A 324 -12.22 -27.61 4.81
C ALA A 324 -11.10 -27.05 5.70
N SER A 325 -10.05 -26.50 5.09
CA SER A 325 -8.92 -25.91 5.82
C SER A 325 -9.19 -24.45 6.15
N PRO A 326 -9.01 -24.01 7.41
CA PRO A 326 -9.19 -22.61 7.80
C PRO A 326 -8.11 -21.68 7.23
N VAL A 327 -7.07 -22.25 6.61
CA VAL A 327 -5.96 -21.54 5.99
C VAL A 327 -5.93 -21.71 4.46
N ASP A 328 -7.00 -22.22 3.87
CA ASP A 328 -7.16 -22.29 2.42
C ASP A 328 -7.31 -20.89 1.80
N ASN A 329 -6.64 -20.68 0.67
CA ASN A 329 -6.72 -19.44 -0.08
C ASN A 329 -7.14 -19.62 -1.55
N SER A 330 -7.51 -20.83 -1.96
CA SER A 330 -7.81 -21.13 -3.36
C SER A 330 -8.96 -20.27 -3.89
N THR A 331 -10.07 -20.24 -3.14
CA THR A 331 -11.26 -19.43 -3.47
C THR A 331 -10.95 -17.93 -3.44
N ARG A 332 -10.12 -17.49 -2.49
CA ARG A 332 -9.67 -16.10 -2.36
C ARG A 332 -8.85 -15.67 -3.57
N GLU A 333 -7.91 -16.50 -4.00
CA GLU A 333 -6.98 -16.19 -5.08
C GLU A 333 -7.70 -16.01 -6.41
N CYS A 334 -8.57 -16.97 -6.78
CA CYS A 334 -9.35 -16.88 -8.02
C CYS A 334 -10.28 -15.65 -8.03
N SER A 335 -10.96 -15.39 -6.90
CA SER A 335 -11.86 -14.23 -6.79
C SER A 335 -11.11 -12.90 -6.89
N LEU A 336 -9.95 -12.80 -6.24
CA LEU A 336 -9.13 -11.59 -6.30
C LEU A 336 -8.54 -11.38 -7.70
N ARG A 337 -8.07 -12.43 -8.36
CA ARG A 337 -7.54 -12.37 -9.73
C ARG A 337 -8.59 -11.80 -10.68
N GLU A 338 -9.77 -12.41 -10.71
CA GLU A 338 -10.88 -11.97 -11.56
C GLU A 338 -11.28 -10.53 -11.24
N LEU A 339 -11.50 -10.21 -9.96
CA LEU A 339 -11.94 -8.88 -9.54
C LEU A 339 -10.92 -7.78 -9.88
N ILE A 340 -9.62 -8.04 -9.71
CA ILE A 340 -8.54 -7.09 -10.05
C ILE A 340 -8.50 -6.84 -11.56
N LEU A 341 -8.58 -7.89 -12.38
CA LEU A 341 -8.55 -7.77 -13.84
C LEU A 341 -9.83 -7.11 -14.37
N ALA A 342 -11.00 -7.43 -13.82
CA ALA A 342 -12.28 -6.83 -14.20
C ALA A 342 -12.31 -5.33 -13.90
N ARG A 343 -11.76 -4.92 -12.75
CA ARG A 343 -11.57 -3.49 -12.43
C ARG A 343 -10.65 -2.81 -13.44
N ALA A 344 -9.51 -3.43 -13.77
CA ALA A 344 -8.59 -2.87 -14.75
C ALA A 344 -9.23 -2.72 -16.12
N LEU A 345 -9.96 -3.76 -16.57
CA LEU A 345 -10.74 -3.75 -17.81
C LEU A 345 -11.76 -2.61 -17.82
N TYR A 346 -12.56 -2.48 -16.77
CA TYR A 346 -13.58 -1.44 -16.65
C TYR A 346 -12.97 -0.03 -16.73
N ARG A 347 -11.85 0.20 -16.04
CA ARG A 347 -11.14 1.49 -16.05
C ARG A 347 -10.41 1.78 -17.37
N CYS A 348 -10.07 0.75 -18.14
CA CYS A 348 -9.41 0.89 -19.44
C CYS A 348 -10.41 0.96 -20.61
N GLY A 349 -11.70 1.19 -20.38
CA GLY A 349 -12.69 1.40 -21.45
C GLY A 349 -13.65 0.23 -21.70
N ASP A 350 -13.54 -0.84 -20.90
CA ASP A 350 -14.51 -1.93 -20.80
C ASP A 350 -14.96 -2.58 -22.12
N TYR A 351 -14.10 -3.41 -22.70
CA TYR A 351 -14.37 -4.08 -23.96
C TYR A 351 -15.63 -4.96 -23.88
N GLU A 352 -16.62 -4.64 -24.72
CA GLU A 352 -17.94 -5.31 -24.80
C GLU A 352 -18.72 -5.35 -23.47
N GLY A 353 -18.40 -4.47 -22.51
CA GLY A 353 -19.08 -4.39 -21.21
C GLY A 353 -18.76 -5.55 -20.25
N LEU A 354 -17.71 -6.33 -20.53
CA LEU A 354 -17.38 -7.53 -19.75
C LEU A 354 -16.94 -7.20 -18.32
N GLY A 355 -16.11 -6.17 -18.14
CA GLY A 355 -15.64 -5.70 -16.85
C GLY A 355 -16.79 -5.21 -15.98
N GLU A 356 -17.68 -4.36 -16.52
CA GLU A 356 -18.88 -3.92 -15.81
C GLU A 356 -19.77 -5.10 -15.40
N LYS A 357 -19.97 -6.08 -16.30
CA LYS A 357 -20.75 -7.28 -15.99
C LYS A 357 -20.16 -8.05 -14.79
N ILE A 358 -18.87 -8.36 -14.83
CA ILE A 358 -18.20 -9.09 -13.73
C ILE A 358 -18.29 -8.30 -12.42
N LEU A 359 -18.09 -6.97 -12.47
CA LEU A 359 -18.24 -6.11 -11.30
C LEU A 359 -19.67 -6.12 -10.76
N LYS A 360 -20.70 -6.16 -11.62
CA LYS A 360 -22.11 -6.29 -11.19
C LYS A 360 -22.37 -7.64 -10.52
N ASP A 361 -21.76 -8.72 -11.00
CA ASP A 361 -21.84 -10.03 -10.35
C ASP A 361 -21.21 -9.96 -8.95
N TYR A 362 -20.00 -9.40 -8.83
CA TYR A 362 -19.36 -9.19 -7.52
C TYR A 362 -20.12 -8.23 -6.61
N ALA A 363 -20.85 -7.26 -7.14
CA ALA A 363 -21.68 -6.35 -6.35
C ALA A 363 -22.81 -7.08 -5.60
N GLN A 364 -23.18 -8.29 -6.04
CA GLN A 364 -24.13 -9.18 -5.37
C GLN A 364 -23.43 -10.27 -4.53
N ASP A 365 -22.10 -10.23 -4.40
CA ASP A 365 -21.34 -11.27 -3.69
C ASP A 365 -21.67 -11.27 -2.19
N VAL A 366 -22.01 -12.44 -1.65
CA VAL A 366 -22.35 -12.61 -0.22
C VAL A 366 -21.15 -12.33 0.69
N ARG A 367 -19.91 -12.40 0.16
CA ARG A 367 -18.68 -12.00 0.84
C ARG A 367 -18.53 -10.48 0.71
N GLY A 368 -19.15 -9.75 1.65
CA GLY A 368 -19.33 -8.29 1.56
C GLY A 368 -18.07 -7.41 1.37
N HIS A 369 -16.84 -7.93 1.42
CA HIS A 369 -15.66 -7.17 1.02
C HIS A 369 -15.51 -7.08 -0.50
N TYR A 370 -15.81 -8.14 -1.26
CA TYR A 370 -15.81 -8.09 -2.72
C TYR A 370 -16.95 -7.21 -3.25
N ALA A 371 -18.17 -7.36 -2.71
CA ALA A 371 -19.30 -6.51 -3.06
C ALA A 371 -19.04 -5.03 -2.81
N ARG A 372 -18.49 -4.67 -1.65
CA ARG A 372 -18.12 -3.28 -1.36
C ARG A 372 -17.07 -2.73 -2.32
N HIS A 373 -16.08 -3.54 -2.71
CA HIS A 373 -15.08 -3.13 -3.69
C HIS A 373 -15.74 -2.89 -5.06
N ALA A 374 -16.47 -3.87 -5.57
CA ALA A 374 -17.10 -3.79 -6.88
C ALA A 374 -18.11 -2.63 -6.99
N LEU A 375 -18.93 -2.41 -5.96
CA LEU A 375 -19.84 -1.27 -5.87
C LEU A 375 -19.10 0.07 -5.89
N ALA A 376 -17.96 0.17 -5.21
CA ALA A 376 -17.16 1.39 -5.22
C ALA A 376 -16.61 1.68 -6.63
N ILE A 377 -16.12 0.65 -7.34
CA ILE A 377 -15.63 0.79 -8.72
C ILE A 377 -16.78 1.16 -9.68
N LEU A 378 -17.95 0.54 -9.57
CA LEU A 378 -19.11 0.85 -10.43
C LEU A 378 -19.64 2.28 -10.21
N GLN A 379 -19.38 2.89 -9.05
CA GLN A 379 -19.70 4.29 -8.78
C GLN A 379 -18.69 5.26 -9.39
N GLU A 380 -17.47 4.80 -9.69
CA GLU A 380 -16.52 5.56 -10.50
C GLU A 380 -17.07 5.62 -11.94
N LYS A 381 -17.27 6.82 -12.48
CA LYS A 381 -17.57 6.95 -13.91
C LYS A 381 -16.36 6.40 -14.67
N PRO A 382 -16.55 5.48 -15.64
CA PRO A 382 -15.42 4.98 -16.42
C PRO A 382 -14.75 6.17 -17.10
N SER A 383 -13.42 6.19 -17.09
CA SER A 383 -12.61 7.18 -17.82
C SER A 383 -13.10 7.17 -19.27
N ARG A 384 -13.75 8.26 -19.70
CA ARG A 384 -14.22 8.42 -21.07
C ARG A 384 -13.09 8.83 -21.99
#